data_AF-A0A5E9AME1-F1
#
_entry.id   AF-A0A5E9AME1-F1
#
_cell.length_a   1.000
_cell.length_b   1.000
_cell.length_c   1.000
_cell.angle_alpha   90.00
_cell.angle_beta   90.00
_cell.angle_gamma   90.00
#
_symmetry.space_group_name_H-M   'P 1'
#
loop_
_entity.id
_entity.type
_entity.pdbx_description
1 polymer ?
#
loop_
_entity_poly.entity_id
_entity_poly.type
_entity_poly.pdbx_seq_one_letter_code
_entity_poly.pdbx_strand_id
1 'polypeptide(L)' 'MPTVVPDSVSARQFKLQLLSADLLDEVEGWIAAQDRAVQIAYENSGSFVRASPMMQTGFAALGFSNEQIDAFFVAAALL' A
#
# COMPACT_ATOMS: atom_id res chain seq x y z
N MET A 1 -12.35 3.28 -21.30
CA MET A 1 -12.92 2.22 -20.43
C MET A 1 -12.81 2.70 -19.00
N PRO A 2 -13.79 2.46 -18.12
CA PRO A 2 -13.63 2.82 -16.71
C PRO A 2 -12.43 2.05 -16.14
N THR A 3 -11.52 2.77 -15.48
CA THR A 3 -10.36 2.18 -14.83
C THR A 3 -10.85 1.33 -13.67
N VAL A 4 -10.78 0.00 -13.81
CA VAL A 4 -11.12 -0.92 -12.72
C VAL A 4 -10.01 -0.82 -11.70
N VAL A 5 -10.33 -0.34 -10.50
CA VAL A 5 -9.37 -0.31 -9.39
C VAL A 5 -9.19 -1.75 -8.89
N PRO A 6 -7.98 -2.29 -8.90
CA PRO A 6 -7.74 -3.65 -8.43
C PRO A 6 -7.93 -3.73 -6.92
N ASP A 7 -8.61 -4.78 -6.45
CA ASP A 7 -8.84 -5.01 -5.02
C ASP A 7 -7.54 -5.36 -4.27
N SER A 8 -6.55 -5.89 -4.97
CA SER A 8 -5.24 -6.20 -4.42
C SER A 8 -4.15 -6.14 -5.46
N VAL A 9 -2.91 -5.93 -5.01
CA VAL A 9 -1.69 -6.02 -5.82
C VAL A 9 -0.68 -6.90 -5.11
N SER A 10 0.25 -7.50 -5.86
CA SER A 10 1.35 -8.27 -5.25
C SER A 10 2.24 -7.38 -4.38
N ALA A 11 2.95 -7.97 -3.42
CA ALA A 11 3.88 -7.22 -2.58
C ALA A 11 4.96 -6.49 -3.38
N ARG A 12 5.42 -7.10 -4.48
CA ARG A 12 6.36 -6.47 -5.41
C ARG A 12 5.77 -5.22 -6.05
N GLN A 13 4.59 -5.33 -6.65
CA GLN A 13 3.87 -4.22 -7.28
C GLN A 13 3.67 -3.05 -6.30
N PHE A 14 3.22 -3.37 -5.09
CA PHE A 14 3.00 -2.40 -4.04
C PHE A 14 4.29 -1.65 -3.68
N LYS A 15 5.37 -2.37 -3.35
CA LYS A 15 6.65 -1.77 -2.96
C LYS A 15 7.31 -0.99 -4.10
N LEU A 16 7.20 -1.46 -5.33
CA LEU A 16 7.71 -0.72 -6.50
C LEU A 16 6.90 0.55 -6.76
N GLN A 17 5.59 0.56 -6.51
CA GLN A 17 4.79 1.76 -6.63
C GLN A 17 5.08 2.76 -5.49
N LEU A 18 5.37 2.28 -4.28
CA LEU A 18 5.87 3.15 -3.22
C LEU A 18 7.20 3.79 -3.61
N LEU A 19 8.12 3.01 -4.18
CA LEU A 19 9.39 3.53 -4.67
C LEU A 19 9.21 4.54 -5.80
N SER A 20 8.33 4.26 -6.77
CA SER A 20 8.08 5.18 -7.90
C SER A 20 7.41 6.48 -7.47
N ALA A 21 6.66 6.45 -6.37
CA ALA A 21 6.01 7.60 -5.77
C ALA A 21 6.86 8.32 -4.70
N ASP A 22 8.09 7.86 -4.44
CA ASP A 22 8.98 8.37 -3.38
C ASP A 22 8.38 8.27 -1.96
N LEU A 23 7.50 7.29 -1.75
CA LEU A 23 6.78 7.05 -0.50
C LEU A 23 7.33 5.85 0.30
N LEU A 24 8.28 5.11 -0.27
CA LEU A 24 8.76 3.86 0.33
C LEU A 24 9.35 4.09 1.72
N ASP A 25 10.23 5.07 1.85
CA ASP A 25 10.88 5.39 3.13
C ASP A 25 9.88 5.88 4.18
N GLU A 26 8.85 6.64 3.75
CA GLU A 26 7.79 7.13 4.63
C GLU A 26 6.92 5.97 5.16
N VAL A 27 6.51 5.06 4.28
CA VAL A 27 5.75 3.86 4.67
C VAL A 27 6.59 2.95 5.56
N GLU A 28 7.85 2.69 5.22
CA GLU A 28 8.72 1.83 6.03
C GLU A 28 8.97 2.45 7.41
N GLY A 29 9.14 3.77 7.50
CA GLY A 29 9.22 4.50 8.76
C GLY A 29 7.94 4.35 9.61
N TRP A 30 6.76 4.46 8.98
CA TRP A 30 5.48 4.26 9.66
C TRP A 30 5.32 2.81 10.16
N ILE A 31 5.66 1.81 9.33
CA ILE A 31 5.62 0.38 9.69
C ILE A 31 6.56 0.08 10.86
N ALA A 32 7.76 0.66 10.86
CA ALA A 32 8.72 0.47 11.95
C ALA A 32 8.21 0.98 13.31
N ALA A 33 7.30 1.97 13.31
CA ALA A 33 6.65 2.47 14.51
C ALA A 33 5.44 1.63 14.97
N GLN A 34 4.98 0.65 14.18
CA GLN A 34 3.87 -0.23 14.56
C GLN A 34 4.32 -1.42 15.42
N ASP A 35 3.36 -2.08 16.06
CA ASP A 35 3.59 -3.31 16.80
C ASP A 35 4.20 -4.42 15.92
N ARG A 36 4.91 -5.36 16.56
CA ARG A 36 5.66 -6.41 15.85
C ARG A 36 4.78 -7.28 14.95
N ALA A 37 3.51 -7.47 15.31
CA ALA A 37 2.56 -8.21 14.47
C ALA A 37 2.31 -7.52 13.12
N VAL A 38 2.21 -6.18 13.10
CA VAL A 38 2.00 -5.39 11.87
C VAL A 38 3.25 -5.40 11.01
N GLN A 39 4.43 -5.27 11.63
CA GLN A 39 5.70 -5.37 10.92
C GLN A 39 5.85 -6.74 10.23
N ILE A 40 5.58 -7.84 10.96
CA ILE A 40 5.63 -9.19 10.41
C ILE A 40 4.62 -9.36 9.28
N ALA A 41 3.40 -8.84 9.44
CA ALA A 41 2.38 -8.89 8.39
C ALA A 41 2.83 -8.15 7.12
N TYR A 42 3.39 -6.95 7.25
CA TYR A 42 3.93 -6.18 6.12
C TYR A 42 5.11 -6.88 5.43
N GLU A 43 6.05 -7.41 6.22
CA GLU A 43 7.25 -8.10 5.70
C GLU A 43 6.90 -9.40 4.97
N ASN A 44 5.96 -10.19 5.50
CA ASN A 44 5.62 -11.52 4.99
C ASN A 44 4.39 -11.55 4.08
N SER A 45 3.73 -10.41 3.87
CA SER A 45 2.59 -10.35 2.96
C SER A 45 3.04 -10.63 1.52
N GLY A 46 2.36 -11.58 0.87
CA GLY A 46 2.52 -11.82 -0.58
C GLY A 46 1.71 -10.85 -1.45
N SER A 47 0.70 -10.21 -0.88
CA SER A 47 -0.23 -9.33 -1.60
C SER A 47 -0.89 -8.32 -0.65
N PHE A 48 -1.02 -7.08 -1.08
CA PHE A 48 -1.70 -6.04 -0.33
C PHE A 48 -3.11 -5.85 -0.86
N VAL A 49 -4.11 -6.02 0.02
CA VAL A 49 -5.53 -5.85 -0.30
C VAL A 49 -5.95 -4.43 0.08
N ARG A 50 -6.48 -3.67 -0.87
CA ARG A 50 -6.90 -2.26 -0.72
C ARG A 50 -7.89 -2.06 0.43
N ALA A 51 -8.85 -2.97 0.56
CA ALA A 51 -9.88 -2.91 1.60
C ALA A 51 -9.42 -3.49 2.96
N SER A 52 -8.18 -3.97 3.09
CA SER A 52 -7.72 -4.54 4.36
C SER A 52 -7.56 -3.45 5.43
N PRO A 53 -7.83 -3.76 6.71
CA PRO A 53 -7.67 -2.80 7.80
C PRO A 53 -6.28 -2.20 7.87
N MET A 54 -5.24 -3.03 7.67
CA MET A 54 -3.84 -2.58 7.67
C MET A 54 -3.57 -1.52 6.61
N MET A 55 -4.07 -1.72 5.38
CA MET A 55 -3.90 -0.78 4.28
C MET A 55 -4.67 0.53 4.51
N GLN A 56 -5.91 0.43 4.97
CA GLN A 56 -6.73 1.58 5.29
C GLN A 56 -6.11 2.43 6.40
N THR A 57 -5.62 1.79 7.47
CA THR A 57 -4.93 2.49 8.57
C THR A 57 -3.61 3.10 8.13
N GLY A 58 -2.80 2.38 7.34
CA GLY A 58 -1.52 2.89 6.83
C GLY A 58 -1.71 4.12 5.95
N PHE A 59 -2.57 4.05 4.93
CA PHE A 59 -2.84 5.19 4.04
C PHE A 59 -3.50 6.37 4.76
N ALA A 60 -4.42 6.12 5.69
CA ALA A 60 -5.02 7.19 6.49
C ALA A 60 -4.00 7.90 7.38
N ALA A 61 -3.05 7.15 7.97
CA ALA A 61 -1.98 7.74 8.79
C ALA A 61 -1.04 8.63 7.98
N LEU A 62 -0.88 8.34 6.68
CA LEU A 62 -0.10 9.13 5.73
C LEU A 62 -0.93 10.23 5.05
N GLY A 63 -2.21 10.39 5.42
CA GLY A 63 -3.08 11.47 4.92
C GLY A 63 -3.62 11.26 3.51
N PHE A 64 -3.64 10.02 3.00
CA PHE A 64 -4.16 9.72 1.67
C PHE A 64 -5.70 9.81 1.62
N SER A 65 -6.22 10.40 0.54
CA SER A 65 -7.64 10.31 0.20
C SER A 65 -7.97 8.97 -0.48
N ASN A 66 -9.25 8.60 -0.50
CA ASN A 66 -9.71 7.38 -1.18
C ASN A 66 -9.34 7.39 -2.67
N GLU A 67 -9.43 8.54 -3.35
CA GLU A 67 -9.05 8.68 -4.75
C GLU A 67 -7.54 8.47 -4.98
N GLN A 68 -6.71 8.92 -4.03
CA GLN A 68 -5.26 8.71 -4.09
C GLN A 68 -4.90 7.23 -3.87
N ILE A 69 -5.60 6.55 -2.96
CA ILE A 69 -5.46 5.10 -2.76
C ILE A 69 -5.86 4.36 -4.05
N ASP A 70 -6.98 4.73 -4.67
CA ASP A 70 -7.45 4.12 -5.91
C ASP A 70 -6.44 4.29 -7.04
N ALA A 71 -5.94 5.52 -7.22
CA ALA A 71 -4.89 5.82 -8.19
C ALA A 71 -3.59 5.04 -7.93
N PHE A 72 -3.20 4.91 -6.66
CA PHE A 72 -2.04 4.13 -6.24
C PHE A 72 -2.18 2.66 -6.65
N PHE A 73 -3.33 2.03 -6.36
CA PHE A 73 -3.55 0.62 -6.70
C PHE A 73 -3.62 0.39 -8.21
N VAL A 74 -4.23 1.30 -8.96
CA VAL A 74 -4.23 1.26 -10.44
C VAL A 74 -2.80 1.34 -10.99
N ALA A 75 -1.97 2.25 -10.48
CA ALA A 75 -0.59 2.39 -10.93
C ALA A 75 0.27 1.17 -10.53
N ALA A 76 0.11 0.68 -9.30
CA ALA A 76 0.82 -0.49 -8.81
C ALA A 76 0.52 -1.75 -9.63
N ALA A 77 -0.71 -1.93 -10.11
CA ALA A 77 -1.08 -3.10 -10.91
C ALA A 77 -0.44 -3.14 -12.31
N LEU A 78 0.20 -2.05 -12.75
CA LEU A 78 0.94 -1.98 -14.02
C LEU A 78 2.41 -2.40 -13.89
N LEU A 79 2.88 -2.70 -12.68
CA LEU A 79 4.26 -3.11 -12.36
C LEU A 79 4.41 -4.63 -12.20
#